data_AF-A0A1Q7HKL8-F1
#
_entry.id   AF-A0A1Q7HKL8-F1
#
_cell.length_a   1.000
_cell.length_b   1.000
_cell.length_c   1.000
_cell.angle_alpha   90.00
_cell.angle_beta   90.00
_cell.angle_gamma   90.00
#
_symmetry.space_group_name_H-M   'P 1'
#
loop_
_entity.id
_entity.type
_entity.pdbx_description
1 polymer ?
#
loop_
_entity_poly.entity_id
_entity_poly.type
_entity_poly.pdbx_seq_one_letter_code
_entity_poly.pdbx_strand_id
1 'polypeptide(L)'
;MSVEGAILVWLAIGVGIAGGVFLVARTAVQMATVAYRVIEKQTDTRTATRQTGLLSLAMLAALATTAVIAGYAILVLFASLLESGLSGN
;
A
#
# COMPACT_ATOMS: atom_id res chain seq x y z
N MET A 1 4.03 21.06 -17.17
CA MET A 1 4.89 19.88 -16.86
C MET A 1 5.43 19.30 -18.16
N SER A 2 6.69 18.86 -18.23
CA SER A 2 7.19 18.11 -19.40
C SER A 2 6.58 16.70 -19.43
N VAL A 3 6.47 16.12 -20.62
CA VAL A 3 5.92 14.77 -20.83
C VAL A 3 6.71 13.73 -20.02
N GLU A 4 8.03 13.86 -19.92
CA GLU A 4 8.84 12.97 -19.08
C GLU A 4 8.45 13.06 -17.60
N GLY A 5 8.15 14.26 -17.09
CA GLY A 5 7.72 14.44 -15.70
C GLY A 5 6.39 13.75 -15.40
N ALA A 6 5.43 13.81 -16.33
CA ALA A 6 4.16 13.12 -16.19
C ALA A 6 4.31 11.58 -16.18
N ILE A 7 5.19 11.04 -17.05
CA ILE A 7 5.48 9.60 -17.10
C ILE A 7 6.12 9.11 -15.80
N LEU A 8 7.05 9.87 -15.23
CA LEU A 8 7.69 9.54 -13.96
C LEU A 8 6.70 9.53 -12.79
N VAL A 9 5.79 10.51 -12.72
CA VAL A 9 4.74 10.56 -11.70
C VAL A 9 3.81 9.36 -11.83
N TRP A 10 3.40 9.01 -13.05
CA TRP A 10 2.53 7.86 -13.28
C TRP A 10 3.20 6.54 -12.87
N LEU A 11 4.47 6.35 -13.25
CA LEU A 11 5.25 5.18 -12.83
C LEU A 11 5.41 5.09 -11.32
N ALA A 12 5.69 6.21 -10.64
CA ALA A 12 5.81 6.24 -9.19
C ALA A 12 4.51 5.84 -8.49
N ILE A 13 3.35 6.31 -8.99
CA ILE A 13 2.03 5.92 -8.47
C ILE A 13 1.80 4.42 -8.70
N GLY A 14 2.05 3.92 -9.91
CA GLY A 14 1.85 2.50 -10.26
C GLY A 14 2.70 1.55 -9.42
N VAL A 15 3.99 1.86 -9.25
CA VAL A 15 4.91 1.12 -8.38
C VAL A 15 4.45 1.16 -6.93
N GLY A 16 3.99 2.32 -6.47
CA GLY A 16 3.47 2.50 -5.12
C GLY A 16 2.24 1.62 -4.82
N ILE A 17 1.28 1.57 -5.74
CA ILE A 17 0.08 0.74 -5.60
C ILE A 17 0.45 -0.75 -5.65
N ALA A 18 1.24 -1.17 -6.63
CA ALA A 18 1.65 -2.57 -6.78
C ALA A 18 2.46 -3.06 -5.56
N GLY A 19 3.39 -2.24 -5.07
CA GLY A 19 4.15 -2.52 -3.86
C GLY A 19 3.29 -2.62 -2.62
N GLY A 20 2.31 -1.70 -2.46
CA GLY A 20 1.35 -1.72 -1.35
C GLY A 20 0.52 -3.01 -1.31
N VAL A 21 -0.07 -3.40 -2.44
CA VAL A 21 -0.88 -4.64 -2.56
C VAL A 21 -0.02 -5.87 -2.29
N PHE A 22 1.20 -5.92 -2.84
CA PHE A 22 2.11 -7.02 -2.60
C PHE A 22 2.46 -7.19 -1.11
N LEU A 23 2.73 -6.08 -0.40
CA LEU A 23 3.02 -6.12 1.03
C LEU A 23 1.83 -6.67 1.82
N VAL A 24 0.61 -6.20 1.52
CA VAL A 24 -0.61 -6.69 2.17
C VAL A 24 -0.78 -8.20 1.96
N ALA A 25 -0.67 -8.68 0.72
CA ALA A 25 -0.75 -10.11 0.42
C ALA A 25 0.31 -10.93 1.18
N ARG A 26 1.56 -10.44 1.19
CA ARG A 26 2.67 -11.10 1.88
C ARG A 26 2.47 -11.14 3.40
N THR A 27 1.90 -10.10 4.00
CA THR A 27 1.56 -10.08 5.43
C THR A 27 0.40 -11.02 5.75
N ALA A 28 -0.63 -11.13 4.91
CA ALA A 28 -1.73 -12.06 5.12
C ALA A 28 -1.26 -13.52 5.17
N VAL A 29 -0.39 -13.91 4.23
CA VAL A 29 0.19 -15.27 4.16
C VAL A 29 1.04 -15.57 5.40
N GLN A 30 1.81 -14.60 5.88
CA GLN A 30 2.61 -14.76 7.10
C GLN A 30 1.72 -14.92 8.34
N MET A 31 0.65 -14.13 8.49
CA MET A 31 -0.29 -14.30 9.60
C MET A 31 -0.96 -15.68 9.58
N ALA A 32 -1.38 -16.16 8.41
CA ALA A 32 -1.93 -17.51 8.26
C ALA A 32 -0.93 -18.59 8.69
N THR A 33 0.35 -18.43 8.33
CA THR A 33 1.42 -19.36 8.72
C THR A 33 1.66 -19.36 10.24
N VAL A 34 1.65 -18.19 10.87
CA VAL A 34 1.79 -18.07 12.33
C VAL A 34 0.60 -18.73 13.04
N ALA A 35 -0.62 -18.46 12.59
CA ALA A 35 -1.83 -19.07 13.13
C ALA A 35 -1.79 -20.61 13.02
N TYR A 36 -1.36 -21.14 11.88
CA TYR A 36 -1.20 -22.58 11.68
C TYR A 36 -0.21 -23.20 12.67
N ARG A 37 0.97 -22.58 12.86
CA ARG A 37 2.00 -23.07 13.81
C ARG A 37 1.55 -23.04 15.27
N VAL A 38 0.68 -22.10 15.64
CA VAL A 38 0.06 -22.07 16.99
C VAL A 38 -0.93 -23.21 17.16
N ILE A 39 -1.77 -23.46 16.15
CA ILE A 39 -2.76 -24.56 16.17
C ILE A 39 -2.03 -25.91 16.31
N GLU A 40 -0.92 -26.10 15.61
CA GLU A 40 -0.09 -27.29 15.74
C GLU A 40 0.78 -27.34 17.02
N LYS A 41 0.63 -26.36 17.94
CA LYS A 41 1.42 -26.24 19.17
C LYS A 41 2.95 -26.19 18.96
N GLN A 42 3.40 -25.86 17.76
CA GLN A 42 4.82 -25.68 17.45
C GLN A 42 5.37 -24.33 17.94
N THR A 43 4.47 -23.39 18.27
CA THR A 43 4.82 -22.03 18.70
C THR A 43 4.07 -21.67 19.97
N ASP A 44 4.78 -21.12 20.95
CA ASP A 44 4.20 -20.58 22.19
C ASP A 44 3.31 -19.35 21.90
N THR A 45 2.17 -19.26 22.58
CA THR A 45 1.12 -18.25 22.37
C THR A 45 1.67 -16.84 22.47
N ARG A 46 2.63 -16.59 23.39
CA ARG A 46 3.25 -15.27 23.57
C ARG A 46 4.07 -14.82 22.36
N THR A 47 4.77 -15.74 21.72
CA THR A 47 5.56 -15.48 20.51
C THR A 47 4.64 -15.21 19.32
N ALA A 48 3.54 -15.95 19.22
CA ALA A 48 2.55 -15.74 18.18
C ALA A 48 1.85 -14.39 18.29
N THR A 49 1.45 -13.96 19.49
CA THR A 49 0.86 -12.63 19.70
C THR A 49 1.81 -11.52 19.25
N ARG A 50 3.13 -11.65 19.51
CA ARG A 50 4.14 -10.69 19.08
C ARG A 50 4.29 -10.64 17.56
N GLN A 51 4.34 -11.79 16.90
CA GLN A 51 4.44 -11.86 15.43
C GLN A 51 3.18 -11.32 14.76
N THR A 52 2.00 -11.75 15.20
CA THR A 52 0.72 -11.26 14.68
C THR A 52 0.58 -9.75 14.90
N GLY A 53 1.02 -9.22 16.05
CA GLY A 53 1.02 -7.78 16.33
C GLY A 53 1.93 -6.98 15.38
N LEU A 54 3.12 -7.49 15.06
CA LEU A 54 4.00 -6.87 14.07
C LEU A 54 3.39 -6.91 12.65
N LEU A 55 2.78 -8.04 12.30
CA LEU A 55 2.14 -8.24 11.00
C LEU A 55 0.90 -7.37 10.79
N SER A 56 0.07 -7.19 11.81
CA SER A 56 -1.08 -6.29 11.76
C SER A 56 -0.64 -4.83 11.63
N LEU A 57 0.43 -4.43 12.33
CA LEU A 57 1.00 -3.09 12.22
C LEU A 57 1.58 -2.84 10.81
N ALA A 58 2.26 -3.83 10.24
CA ALA A 58 2.74 -3.79 8.86
C ALA A 58 1.58 -3.67 7.84
N MET A 59 0.46 -4.38 8.06
CA MET A 59 -0.75 -4.23 7.25
C MET A 59 -1.33 -2.81 7.32
N LEU A 60 -1.45 -2.25 8.53
CA LEU A 60 -1.96 -0.90 8.71
C LEU A 60 -1.06 0.14 8.02
N ALA A 61 0.26 0.00 8.14
CA ALA A 61 1.21 0.85 7.45
C ALA A 61 1.08 0.74 5.92
N ALA A 62 0.89 -0.47 5.38
CA ALA A 62 0.68 -0.69 3.95
C ALA A 62 -0.60 -0.02 3.44
N LEU A 63 -1.71 -0.18 4.18
CA LEU A 63 -2.99 0.43 3.85
C LEU A 63 -2.91 1.95 3.91
N ALA A 64 -2.31 2.51 4.97
CA ALA A 64 -2.10 3.95 5.11
C ALA A 64 -1.26 4.51 3.95
N THR A 65 -0.15 3.84 3.60
CA THR A 65 0.72 4.24 2.49
C THR A 65 -0.04 4.23 1.16
N THR A 66 -0.81 3.17 0.91
CA THR A 66 -1.63 3.04 -0.32
C THR A 66 -2.68 4.14 -0.39
N ALA A 67 -3.34 4.46 0.72
CA ALA A 67 -4.34 5.53 0.80
C ALA A 67 -3.72 6.91 0.51
N VAL A 68 -2.51 7.19 1.02
CA VAL A 68 -1.79 8.44 0.73
C VAL A 68 -1.44 8.55 -0.75
N ILE A 69 -0.93 7.47 -1.36
CA ILE A 69 -0.60 7.44 -2.79
C ILE A 69 -1.86 7.66 -3.64
N ALA A 70 -2.96 6.98 -3.31
CA ALA A 70 -4.23 7.14 -4.01
C ALA A 70 -4.78 8.56 -3.86
N GLY A 71 -4.73 9.14 -2.65
CA GLY A 71 -5.14 10.51 -2.40
C GLY A 71 -4.34 11.53 -3.21
N TYR A 72 -3.02 11.35 -3.27
CA TYR A 72 -2.16 12.20 -4.11
C TYR A 72 -2.50 12.06 -5.59
N ALA A 73 -2.70 10.83 -6.09
CA ALA A 73 -3.07 10.59 -7.49
C ALA A 73 -4.39 11.30 -7.87
N ILE A 74 -5.38 11.27 -6.97
CA ILE A 74 -6.65 11.97 -7.16
C ILE A 74 -6.44 13.48 -7.25
N LEU A 75 -5.64 14.07 -6.34
CA LEU A 75 -5.35 15.51 -6.37
C LEU A 75 -4.63 15.92 -7.66
N VAL A 76 -3.67 15.12 -8.13
CA VAL A 76 -2.98 15.35 -9.41
C VAL A 76 -3.96 15.31 -10.58
N LEU A 77 -4.84 14.31 -10.64
CA LEU A 77 -5.87 14.22 -11.68
C LEU A 77 -6.79 15.44 -11.67
N PHE A 78 -7.26 15.87 -10.49
CA PHE A 78 -8.07 17.09 -10.38
C PHE A 78 -7.32 18.34 -10.80
N ALA A 79 -6.05 18.48 -10.44
CA ALA A 79 -5.21 19.61 -10.88
C ALA A 79 -5.07 19.64 -12.41
N SER A 80 -4.81 18.48 -13.03
CA SER A 80 -4.74 18.37 -14.49
C SER A 80 -6.07 18.71 -15.18
N LEU A 81 -7.21 18.27 -14.62
CA LEU A 81 -8.54 18.62 -15.12
C LEU A 81 -8.85 20.11 -14.96
N LEU A 82 -8.41 20.72 -13.86
CA LEU A 82 -8.58 22.16 -13.62
C LEU A 82 -7.76 22.99 -14.61
N GLU A 83 -6.50 22.60 -14.84
CA GLU A 83 -5.59 23.27 -15.78
C GLU A 83 -6.08 23.15 -17.23
N SER A 84 -6.59 21.98 -17.62
CA SER A 84 -7.21 21.78 -18.94
C SER A 84 -8.57 22.47 -19.11
N GLY A 85 -9.36 22.61 -18.04
CA GLY A 85 -10.57 23.43 -18.03
C GLY A 85 -10.29 24.95 -18.05
N LEU A 86 -9.19 25.39 -17.44
CA LEU A 86 -8.73 26.79 -17.42
C LEU A 86 -8.06 27.21 -18.74
N SER A 87 -7.42 26.26 -19.43
CA SER A 87 -6.82 26.43 -20.77
C SER A 87 -7.87 26.38 -21.90
N GLY A 88 -9.16 26.32 -21.59
CA GLY A 88 -10.26 26.47 -22.54
C GLY A 88 -10.48 27.91 -22.99
N ASN A 89 -9.44 28.51 -23.60
CA ASN A 89 -9.47 29.64 -24.53
C ASN A 89 -8.36 29.43 -25.56
#